data_AF-A0A452Y1A1-F1
#
_entry.id   AF-A0A452Y1A1-F1
#
_cell.length_a   1.000
_cell.length_b   1.000
_cell.length_c   1.000
_cell.angle_alpha   90.00
_cell.angle_beta   90.00
_cell.angle_gamma   90.00
#
_symmetry.space_group_name_H-M   'P 1'
#
loop_
_entity.id
_entity.type
_entity.pdbx_description
1 polymer ?
#
loop_
_entity_poly.entity_id
_entity_poly.type
_entity_poly.pdbx_seq_one_letter_code
_entity_poly.pdbx_strand_id
1 'polypeptide(L)'
;ASASPYGVRRPRPSSSVGTVSQVLRQRALMAHTAAALGLTKPNVVEPLQVSFAAIGIEPSDWEGDVLAVAVTEKDLCRSPCSSFENAVLKRLDSQLGGLLSEASAEEDFAGKAGQLVVLRLQGQGFKRLGLIGLGRSAPFTAAACRGLGESFASVAKSARAGSAALALASPGGIHGEFKPNAAAAIASGTVLGLYEDNRYRSESNKVHLKHVHLIGFGYGPEVDRRLELANYVSSGVIFGKDLVNSPANVLTPVVLAEEASKIASTYSDVFTATILDEERCRELKMGSYLAVAAASANPPRFIHLCYKPPGGNVKRKLAIVGKGLTFDSGGYNIKIGAVCNIELMKWDMGGSAAVLGAAKALGEIKPPGVEVHFIVAACENMISGTGMRPGDIVTASNGKTIEVDNTDAEGRLTLADALVYACKQGVDKIIDLATLTGFCRVALGPSIAGNSN
;
A
#
# COMPACT_ATOMS: atom_id res chain seq x y z
N ALA A 1 10.56 -64.28 39.82
CA ALA A 1 11.24 -63.21 40.57
C ALA A 1 11.33 -61.99 39.66
N SER A 2 10.29 -61.16 39.60
CA SER A 2 10.03 -60.01 40.49
C SER A 2 10.93 -58.79 40.21
N ALA A 3 10.25 -57.69 39.88
CA ALA A 3 10.64 -56.27 40.01
C ALA A 3 11.34 -55.57 38.82
N SER A 4 10.51 -54.84 38.06
CA SER A 4 10.80 -53.47 37.61
C SER A 4 10.75 -52.52 38.83
N PRO A 5 11.40 -51.33 38.79
CA PRO A 5 10.57 -50.15 38.52
C PRO A 5 11.23 -49.07 37.65
N TYR A 6 10.49 -48.68 36.61
CA TYR A 6 10.19 -47.31 36.14
C TYR A 6 11.24 -46.20 36.26
N GLY A 7 11.75 -45.79 35.09
CA GLY A 7 12.27 -44.45 34.81
C GLY A 7 11.82 -43.98 33.43
N VAL A 8 10.54 -43.59 33.29
CA VAL A 8 9.96 -43.07 32.05
C VAL A 8 10.46 -41.65 31.80
N ARG A 9 11.40 -41.47 30.86
CA ARG A 9 11.70 -40.17 30.27
C ARG A 9 10.71 -39.88 29.13
N ARG A 10 9.87 -38.86 29.33
CA ARG A 10 8.98 -38.31 28.29
C ARG A 10 9.81 -37.73 27.12
N PRO A 11 9.40 -37.90 25.87
CA PRO A 11 9.96 -37.16 24.75
C PRO A 11 9.45 -35.70 24.79
N ARG A 12 10.38 -34.74 24.72
CA ARG A 12 10.06 -33.33 24.52
C ARG A 12 9.58 -33.12 23.07
N PRO A 13 8.52 -32.35 22.81
CA PRO A 13 8.16 -31.97 21.45
C PRO A 13 9.16 -30.92 20.93
N SER A 14 9.71 -31.18 19.75
CA SER A 14 10.56 -30.28 18.98
C SER A 14 9.72 -29.11 18.45
N SER A 15 9.81 -27.96 19.11
CA SER A 15 9.30 -26.68 18.62
C SER A 15 10.36 -25.99 17.77
N SER A 16 10.38 -26.23 16.45
CA SER A 16 11.13 -25.42 15.50
C SER A 16 10.21 -24.36 14.90
N VAL A 17 9.81 -23.38 15.72
CA VAL A 17 9.34 -22.08 15.20
C VAL A 17 10.58 -21.21 15.09
N GLY A 18 11.27 -21.34 13.95
CA GLY A 18 12.39 -20.49 13.60
C GLY A 18 11.86 -19.07 13.36
N THR A 19 12.04 -18.20 14.33
CA THR A 19 11.71 -16.78 14.23
C THR A 19 12.54 -16.17 13.10
N VAL A 20 11.85 -15.74 12.04
CA VAL A 20 12.37 -14.98 10.86
C VAL A 20 13.11 -13.68 11.27
N SER A 21 13.16 -13.36 12.56
CA SER A 21 13.80 -12.17 13.14
C SER A 21 15.34 -12.20 13.14
N GLN A 22 15.99 -13.37 13.09
CA GLN A 22 17.46 -13.44 13.19
C GLN A 22 18.22 -13.32 11.85
N VAL A 23 17.55 -13.46 10.70
CA VAL A 23 18.18 -13.31 9.38
C VAL A 23 18.22 -11.83 8.93
N LEU A 24 17.48 -10.93 9.59
CA LEU A 24 17.40 -9.50 9.24
C LEU A 24 18.46 -8.61 9.91
N ARG A 25 19.35 -9.15 10.76
CA ARG A 25 20.32 -8.35 11.54
C ARG A 25 21.78 -8.42 11.08
N GLN A 26 22.10 -9.16 10.02
CA GLN A 26 23.45 -9.19 9.45
C GLN A 26 23.42 -9.09 7.92
N ARG A 27 23.29 -7.85 7.41
CA ARG A 27 23.85 -7.38 6.13
C ARG A 27 23.63 -5.88 5.97
N ALA A 28 24.24 -5.12 6.88
CA ALA A 28 24.74 -3.80 6.51
C ALA A 28 26.09 -4.02 5.83
N LEU A 29 26.15 -3.97 4.50
CA LEU A 29 27.20 -3.30 3.71
C LEU A 29 27.05 -3.56 2.20
N MET A 30 27.16 -2.45 1.47
CA MET A 30 27.65 -2.29 0.08
C MET A 30 26.71 -2.65 -1.08
N ALA A 31 25.93 -1.65 -1.49
CA ALA A 31 25.76 -1.32 -2.90
C ALA A 31 26.32 0.09 -3.11
N HIS A 32 27.11 0.28 -4.17
CA HIS A 32 27.70 1.55 -4.57
C HIS A 32 26.59 2.57 -4.91
N THR A 33 26.04 3.25 -3.90
CA THR A 33 25.31 4.49 -4.16
C THR A 33 26.34 5.53 -4.56
N ALA A 34 26.30 6.00 -5.81
CA ALA A 34 26.78 7.34 -6.10
C ALA A 34 26.32 8.24 -4.95
N ALA A 35 27.24 9.02 -4.36
CA ALA A 35 26.92 9.83 -3.18
C ALA A 35 25.66 10.64 -3.51
N ALA A 36 24.56 10.38 -2.80
CA ALA A 36 23.26 10.96 -3.10
C ALA A 36 23.43 12.49 -3.25
N LEU A 37 22.94 13.05 -4.35
CA LEU A 37 23.02 14.49 -4.58
C LEU A 37 22.43 15.21 -3.37
N GLY A 38 23.18 16.16 -2.80
CA GLY A 38 22.78 16.90 -1.60
C GLY A 38 22.96 16.13 -0.29
N LEU A 39 23.70 15.01 -0.27
CA LEU A 39 24.07 14.23 0.93
C LEU A 39 22.87 13.75 1.77
N THR A 40 21.68 13.69 1.16
CA THR A 40 20.45 13.28 1.83
C THR A 40 20.52 11.79 2.18
N LYS A 41 20.28 11.45 3.45
CA LYS A 41 20.18 10.06 3.91
C LYS A 41 18.77 9.83 4.46
N PRO A 42 18.01 8.87 3.92
CA PRO A 42 16.71 8.54 4.50
C PRO A 42 16.89 7.96 5.90
N ASN A 43 16.04 8.39 6.84
CA ASN A 43 15.94 7.78 8.16
C ASN A 43 15.49 6.32 8.05
N VAL A 44 15.98 5.49 8.96
CA VAL A 44 15.46 4.13 9.10
C VAL A 44 14.06 4.20 9.71
N VAL A 45 13.07 3.68 9.00
CA VAL A 45 11.68 3.61 9.46
C VAL A 45 11.33 2.15 9.71
N GLU A 46 10.78 1.87 10.89
CA GLU A 46 10.27 0.54 11.21
C GLU A 46 9.02 0.24 10.37
N PRO A 47 8.91 -0.96 9.76
CA PRO A 47 7.70 -1.34 9.04
C PRO A 47 6.47 -1.24 9.94
N LEU A 48 5.40 -0.67 9.40
CA LEU A 48 4.11 -0.62 10.11
C LEU A 48 3.59 -2.05 10.29
N GLN A 49 3.51 -2.49 11.55
CA GLN A 49 3.00 -3.80 11.93
C GLN A 49 1.77 -3.63 12.82
N VAL A 50 0.61 -3.95 12.24
CA VAL A 50 -0.70 -3.92 12.93
C VAL A 50 -1.36 -5.28 12.76
N SER A 51 -1.68 -5.94 13.86
CA SER A 51 -2.47 -7.16 13.87
C SER A 51 -3.95 -6.82 13.96
N PHE A 52 -4.75 -7.41 13.08
CA PHE A 52 -6.21 -7.31 13.13
C PHE A 52 -6.80 -8.62 13.62
N ALA A 53 -7.82 -8.55 14.46
CA ALA A 53 -8.64 -9.69 14.83
C ALA A 53 -10.12 -9.30 14.83
N ALA A 54 -10.97 -10.16 14.30
CA ALA A 54 -12.41 -9.98 14.37
C ALA A 54 -12.98 -10.82 15.52
N ILE A 55 -13.68 -10.17 16.47
CA ILE A 55 -14.10 -10.81 17.72
C ILE A 55 -15.61 -10.66 17.95
N GLY A 56 -16.19 -11.67 18.59
CA GLY A 56 -17.60 -11.72 18.96
C GLY A 56 -17.81 -11.45 20.45
N ILE A 57 -17.58 -10.22 20.88
CA ILE A 57 -17.86 -9.76 22.25
C ILE A 57 -18.76 -8.53 22.22
N GLU A 58 -19.40 -8.21 23.34
CA GLU A 58 -20.09 -6.93 23.49
C GLU A 58 -19.05 -5.78 23.56
N PRO A 59 -19.25 -4.66 22.85
CA PRO A 59 -18.30 -3.54 22.86
C PRO A 59 -18.01 -3.00 24.26
N SER A 60 -18.99 -3.05 25.18
CA SER A 60 -18.86 -2.62 26.58
C SER A 60 -17.88 -3.43 27.40
N ASP A 61 -17.57 -4.65 26.95
CA ASP A 61 -16.75 -5.63 27.68
C ASP A 61 -15.32 -5.68 27.11
N TRP A 62 -15.04 -4.89 26.06
CA TRP A 62 -13.70 -4.79 25.49
C TRP A 62 -12.76 -3.97 26.38
N GLU A 63 -11.49 -4.38 26.46
CA GLU A 63 -10.45 -3.68 27.21
C GLU A 63 -9.30 -3.21 26.30
N GLY A 64 -8.77 -2.01 26.54
CA GLY A 64 -7.64 -1.47 25.80
C GLY A 64 -7.50 0.07 25.86
N ASP A 65 -6.85 0.69 24.87
CA ASP A 65 -6.63 2.14 24.92
C ASP A 65 -7.78 2.95 24.32
N VAL A 66 -8.34 2.51 23.19
CA VAL A 66 -9.38 3.24 22.44
C VAL A 66 -10.46 2.28 21.97
N LEU A 67 -11.70 2.47 22.41
CA LEU A 67 -12.88 1.91 21.77
C LEU A 67 -13.51 2.98 20.87
N ALA A 68 -13.71 2.70 19.60
CA ALA A 68 -14.46 3.56 18.68
C ALA A 68 -15.72 2.84 18.23
N VAL A 69 -16.83 3.56 18.16
CA VAL A 69 -18.12 3.04 17.69
C VAL A 69 -18.54 3.81 16.45
N ALA A 70 -18.70 3.10 15.34
CA ALA A 70 -19.22 3.66 14.11
C ALA A 70 -20.74 3.70 14.16
N VAL A 71 -21.31 4.87 13.89
CA VAL A 71 -22.74 5.18 14.07
C VAL A 71 -23.29 5.87 12.82
N THR A 72 -24.48 5.49 12.41
CA THR A 72 -25.29 6.22 11.42
C THR A 72 -26.12 7.31 12.11
N GLU A 73 -26.70 8.22 11.33
CA GLU A 73 -27.67 9.20 11.86
C GLU A 73 -28.87 8.49 12.53
N LYS A 74 -29.27 7.31 12.04
CA LYS A 74 -30.35 6.50 12.62
C LYS A 74 -29.95 5.86 13.97
N ASP A 75 -28.67 5.53 14.15
CA ASP A 75 -28.20 4.91 15.39
C ASP A 75 -28.23 5.89 16.58
N LEU A 76 -28.25 7.19 16.30
CA LEU A 76 -28.28 8.25 17.32
C LEU A 76 -29.69 8.70 17.71
N CYS A 77 -30.74 8.00 17.26
CA CYS A 77 -32.10 8.26 17.75
C CYS A 77 -32.12 8.21 19.29
N ARG A 78 -32.71 9.25 19.88
CA ARG A 78 -32.83 9.42 21.33
C ARG A 78 -34.28 9.27 21.75
N SER A 79 -34.46 8.61 22.89
CA SER A 79 -35.74 8.56 23.60
C SER A 79 -36.14 9.95 24.14
N PRO A 80 -37.39 10.14 24.57
CA PRO A 80 -37.85 11.41 25.17
C PRO A 80 -37.07 11.86 26.41
N CYS A 81 -36.33 10.96 27.07
CA CYS A 81 -35.45 11.27 28.21
C CYS A 81 -34.00 11.55 27.80
N SER A 82 -33.76 11.91 26.53
CA SER A 82 -32.44 12.21 25.95
C SER A 82 -31.41 11.07 25.95
N SER A 83 -31.81 9.85 26.33
CA SER A 83 -30.95 8.65 26.28
C SER A 83 -30.99 7.98 24.91
N PHE A 84 -29.88 7.35 24.48
CA PHE A 84 -29.81 6.61 23.22
C PHE A 84 -30.78 5.41 23.17
N GLU A 85 -31.42 5.19 22.02
CA GLU A 85 -32.25 4.01 21.78
C GLU A 85 -31.44 2.80 21.30
N ASN A 86 -30.33 3.05 20.58
CA ASN A 86 -29.43 1.98 20.13
C ASN A 86 -28.84 1.22 21.33
N ALA A 87 -28.95 -0.11 21.32
CA ALA A 87 -28.58 -0.95 22.47
C ALA A 87 -27.09 -0.84 22.86
N VAL A 88 -26.19 -0.74 21.88
CA VAL A 88 -24.74 -0.59 22.13
C VAL A 88 -24.46 0.76 22.76
N LEU A 89 -24.97 1.84 22.17
CA LEU A 89 -24.77 3.20 22.68
C LEU A 89 -25.41 3.40 24.05
N LYS A 90 -26.62 2.86 24.26
CA LYS A 90 -27.33 2.93 25.55
C LYS A 90 -26.55 2.25 26.67
N ARG A 91 -25.96 1.07 26.39
CA ARG A 91 -25.17 0.33 27.37
C ARG A 91 -23.89 1.08 27.73
N LEU A 92 -23.16 1.57 26.72
CA LEU A 92 -21.95 2.36 26.93
C LEU A 92 -22.25 3.63 27.70
N ASP A 93 -23.27 4.40 27.31
CA ASP A 93 -23.65 5.64 27.99
C ASP A 93 -24.10 5.39 29.43
N SER A 94 -24.82 4.30 29.69
CA SER A 94 -25.20 3.90 31.06
C SER A 94 -23.99 3.55 31.93
N GLN A 95 -22.94 2.92 31.39
CA GLN A 95 -21.69 2.67 32.12
C GLN A 95 -20.93 3.96 32.45
N LEU A 96 -21.17 5.02 31.67
CA LEU A 96 -20.54 6.33 31.81
C LEU A 96 -21.42 7.35 32.53
N GLY A 97 -22.58 6.93 33.06
CA GLY A 97 -23.49 7.82 33.78
C GLY A 97 -24.11 8.94 32.91
N GLY A 98 -24.25 8.74 31.59
CA GLY A 98 -24.84 9.72 30.68
C GLY A 98 -23.84 10.63 29.95
N LEU A 99 -22.55 10.56 30.29
CA LEU A 99 -21.52 11.45 29.75
C LEU A 99 -21.39 11.38 28.22
N LEU A 100 -21.64 10.21 27.61
CA LEU A 100 -21.53 10.05 26.16
C LEU A 100 -22.64 10.82 25.44
N SER A 101 -23.87 10.74 25.96
CA SER A 101 -25.02 11.45 25.38
C SER A 101 -24.94 12.97 25.58
N GLU A 102 -24.40 13.42 26.71
CA GLU A 102 -24.15 14.83 27.03
C GLU A 102 -23.11 15.41 26.07
N ALA A 103 -21.91 14.83 26.02
CA ALA A 103 -20.85 15.33 25.14
C ALA A 103 -21.24 15.27 23.66
N SER A 104 -21.96 14.22 23.23
CA SER A 104 -22.47 14.15 21.85
C SER A 104 -23.44 15.28 21.52
N ALA A 105 -24.22 15.77 22.50
CA ALA A 105 -25.12 16.91 22.29
C ALA A 105 -24.35 18.24 22.30
N GLU A 106 -23.38 18.41 23.20
CA GLU A 106 -22.54 19.61 23.29
C GLU A 106 -21.68 19.84 22.03
N GLU A 107 -21.15 18.75 21.45
CA GLU A 107 -20.33 18.79 20.22
C GLU A 107 -21.17 18.76 18.93
N ASP A 108 -22.50 18.87 19.00
CA ASP A 108 -23.43 18.76 17.87
C ASP A 108 -23.18 17.50 17.00
N PHE A 109 -22.90 16.38 17.67
CA PHE A 109 -22.66 15.12 17.01
C PHE A 109 -23.98 14.45 16.65
N ALA A 110 -24.30 14.50 15.36
CA ALA A 110 -25.53 13.96 14.77
C ALA A 110 -25.27 12.69 13.94
N GLY A 111 -24.04 12.16 13.94
CA GLY A 111 -23.66 10.95 13.19
C GLY A 111 -23.49 11.20 11.70
N LYS A 112 -23.35 12.46 11.28
CA LYS A 112 -23.06 12.83 9.89
C LYS A 112 -21.68 12.31 9.49
N ALA A 113 -21.50 12.00 8.21
CA ALA A 113 -20.21 11.53 7.69
C ALA A 113 -19.09 12.53 8.02
N GLY A 114 -18.00 12.04 8.61
CA GLY A 114 -16.84 12.84 8.99
C GLY A 114 -16.92 13.49 10.37
N GLN A 115 -18.05 13.40 11.08
CA GLN A 115 -18.11 13.81 12.48
C GLN A 115 -17.39 12.79 13.37
N LEU A 116 -16.72 13.29 14.41
CA LEU A 116 -15.98 12.51 15.39
C LEU A 116 -16.14 13.15 16.77
N VAL A 117 -16.47 12.35 17.78
CA VAL A 117 -16.40 12.72 19.21
C VAL A 117 -15.47 11.73 19.90
N VAL A 118 -14.58 12.19 20.78
CA VAL A 118 -13.66 11.31 21.54
C VAL A 118 -13.56 11.74 23.00
N LEU A 119 -13.98 10.86 23.90
CA LEU A 119 -13.97 11.09 25.34
C LEU A 119 -12.84 10.34 26.02
N ARG A 120 -12.14 11.01 26.94
CA ARG A 120 -11.16 10.38 27.84
C ARG A 120 -11.86 9.96 29.13
N LEU A 121 -11.71 8.69 29.51
CA LEU A 121 -12.50 8.08 30.59
C LEU A 121 -11.64 7.52 31.71
N GLN A 122 -12.04 7.68 32.96
CA GLN A 122 -11.37 7.04 34.10
C GLN A 122 -12.19 5.85 34.61
N GLY A 123 -11.51 4.80 35.11
CA GLY A 123 -12.16 3.66 35.77
C GLY A 123 -12.90 2.67 34.85
N GLN A 124 -12.73 2.76 33.54
CA GLN A 124 -13.33 1.85 32.56
C GLN A 124 -12.28 0.89 31.98
N GLY A 125 -12.73 -0.21 31.36
CA GLY A 125 -11.87 -1.17 30.65
C GLY A 125 -11.08 -0.57 29.49
N PHE A 126 -11.54 0.58 28.96
CA PHE A 126 -10.86 1.36 27.95
C PHE A 126 -10.57 2.80 28.39
N LYS A 127 -9.44 3.36 27.93
CA LYS A 127 -9.02 4.72 28.31
C LYS A 127 -9.79 5.81 27.55
N ARG A 128 -10.30 5.51 26.36
CA ARG A 128 -11.05 6.44 25.52
C ARG A 128 -12.20 5.75 24.79
N LEU A 129 -13.31 6.48 24.63
CA LEU A 129 -14.44 6.10 23.81
C LEU A 129 -14.64 7.14 22.71
N GLY A 130 -14.69 6.70 21.46
CA GLY A 130 -14.97 7.57 20.31
C GLY A 130 -16.25 7.18 19.57
N LEU A 131 -16.94 8.15 19.00
CA LEU A 131 -18.03 7.94 18.04
C LEU A 131 -17.61 8.45 16.66
N ILE A 132 -17.78 7.64 15.62
CA ILE A 132 -17.46 8.00 14.23
C ILE A 132 -18.74 8.01 13.40
N GLY A 133 -19.09 9.17 12.85
CA GLY A 133 -20.30 9.35 12.05
C GLY A 133 -20.18 8.77 10.63
N LEU A 134 -21.16 7.96 10.23
CA LEU A 134 -21.27 7.32 8.92
C LEU A 134 -22.29 8.01 7.99
N GLY A 135 -23.14 8.91 8.50
CA GLY A 135 -24.22 9.57 7.77
C GLY A 135 -25.56 8.80 7.77
N ARG A 136 -26.53 9.27 6.97
CA ARG A 136 -27.93 8.78 6.92
C ARG A 136 -28.13 7.33 6.57
N SER A 137 -27.40 6.88 5.56
CA SER A 137 -27.50 5.55 4.97
C SER A 137 -26.27 5.41 4.09
N ALA A 138 -25.11 5.22 4.72
CA ALA A 138 -23.95 4.87 3.94
C ALA A 138 -24.23 3.50 3.32
N PRO A 139 -24.32 3.35 1.98
CA PRO A 139 -24.09 2.04 1.43
C PRO A 139 -22.71 1.63 1.95
N PHE A 140 -22.64 0.50 2.65
CA PHE A 140 -21.38 -0.11 3.05
C PHE A 140 -20.66 -0.52 1.77
N THR A 141 -19.98 0.44 1.16
CA THR A 141 -19.07 0.24 0.03
C THR A 141 -17.68 0.04 0.59
N ALA A 142 -16.81 -0.62 -0.18
CA ALA A 142 -15.42 -0.75 0.21
C ALA A 142 -14.74 0.62 0.41
N ALA A 143 -15.14 1.65 -0.35
CA ALA A 143 -14.61 3.01 -0.21
C ALA A 143 -15.01 3.66 1.13
N ALA A 144 -16.30 3.59 1.51
CA ALA A 144 -16.77 4.11 2.79
C ALA A 144 -16.13 3.37 3.98
N CYS A 145 -15.97 2.05 3.87
CA CYS A 145 -15.29 1.24 4.88
C CYS A 145 -13.82 1.60 5.04
N ARG A 146 -13.11 1.90 3.93
CA ARG A 146 -11.74 2.44 3.99
C ARG A 146 -11.69 3.78 4.69
N GLY A 147 -12.58 4.71 4.35
CA GLY A 147 -12.68 6.01 5.02
C GLY A 147 -12.93 5.89 6.52
N LEU A 148 -13.80 4.97 6.94
CA LEU A 148 -14.01 4.64 8.35
C LEU A 148 -12.72 4.14 9.02
N GLY A 149 -11.99 3.25 8.36
CA GLY A 149 -10.68 2.78 8.81
C GLY A 149 -9.66 3.91 8.99
N GLU A 150 -9.64 4.87 8.07
CA GLU A 150 -8.76 6.07 8.12
C GLU A 150 -9.13 7.00 9.29
N SER A 151 -10.42 7.28 9.48
CA SER A 151 -10.89 8.04 10.65
C SER A 151 -10.54 7.34 11.96
N PHE A 152 -10.71 6.02 12.02
CA PHE A 152 -10.33 5.22 13.19
C PHE A 152 -8.81 5.28 13.46
N ALA A 153 -7.98 5.20 12.42
CA ALA A 153 -6.54 5.38 12.55
C ALA A 153 -6.17 6.76 13.10
N SER A 154 -6.86 7.82 12.68
CA SER A 154 -6.65 9.18 13.19
C SER A 154 -6.93 9.28 14.69
N VAL A 155 -8.02 8.66 15.16
CA VAL A 155 -8.35 8.58 16.60
C VAL A 155 -7.25 7.84 17.37
N ALA A 156 -6.85 6.66 16.89
CA ALA A 156 -5.82 5.85 17.53
C ALA A 156 -4.46 6.57 17.57
N LYS A 157 -4.09 7.25 16.49
CA LYS A 157 -2.85 8.04 16.37
C LYS A 157 -2.85 9.21 17.36
N SER A 158 -3.92 9.99 17.40
CA SER A 158 -4.07 11.13 18.32
C SER A 158 -4.04 10.70 19.79
N ALA A 159 -4.58 9.52 20.08
CA ALA A 159 -4.57 8.93 21.42
C ALA A 159 -3.24 8.26 21.81
N ARG A 160 -2.29 8.10 20.87
CA ARG A 160 -1.08 7.25 21.01
C ARG A 160 -1.41 5.85 21.51
N ALA A 161 -2.51 5.29 21.02
CA ALA A 161 -3.03 3.98 21.42
C ALA A 161 -2.08 2.86 20.98
N GLY A 162 -1.83 1.89 21.86
CA GLY A 162 -1.19 0.61 21.51
C GLY A 162 -2.19 -0.46 21.09
N SER A 163 -3.41 -0.39 21.65
CA SER A 163 -4.54 -1.27 21.37
C SER A 163 -5.81 -0.46 21.11
N ALA A 164 -6.57 -0.81 20.07
CA ALA A 164 -7.83 -0.15 19.77
C ALA A 164 -8.88 -1.13 19.23
N ALA A 165 -10.15 -0.83 19.44
CA ALA A 165 -11.26 -1.57 18.84
C ALA A 165 -12.18 -0.64 18.05
N LEU A 166 -12.70 -1.15 16.94
CA LEU A 166 -13.77 -0.52 16.18
C LEU A 166 -15.01 -1.42 16.21
N ALA A 167 -16.09 -0.90 16.78
CA ALA A 167 -17.40 -1.55 16.85
C ALA A 167 -18.41 -0.87 15.92
N LEU A 168 -19.40 -1.63 15.46
CA LEU A 168 -20.61 -1.09 14.84
C LEU A 168 -21.69 -0.91 15.90
N ALA A 169 -22.36 0.25 15.93
CA ALA A 169 -23.54 0.42 16.77
C ALA A 169 -24.71 -0.48 16.34
N SER A 170 -24.85 -0.73 15.03
CA SER A 170 -25.88 -1.59 14.47
C SER A 170 -25.31 -2.66 13.53
N PRO A 171 -24.81 -3.80 14.06
CA PRO A 171 -24.25 -4.89 13.26
C PRO A 171 -25.23 -5.52 12.26
N GLY A 172 -26.54 -5.37 12.48
CA GLY A 172 -27.60 -5.82 11.58
C GLY A 172 -27.77 -4.94 10.33
N GLY A 173 -27.16 -3.75 10.29
CA GLY A 173 -27.22 -2.83 9.15
C GLY A 173 -26.33 -3.22 7.97
N ILE A 174 -25.44 -4.21 8.15
CA ILE A 174 -24.59 -4.75 7.09
C ILE A 174 -25.09 -6.14 6.69
N HIS A 175 -25.34 -6.34 5.39
CA HIS A 175 -25.59 -7.67 4.84
C HIS A 175 -24.48 -8.64 5.24
N GLY A 176 -24.85 -9.81 5.79
CA GLY A 176 -23.93 -10.78 6.35
C GLY A 176 -22.76 -11.14 5.43
N GLU A 177 -23.04 -11.34 4.13
CA GLU A 177 -22.04 -11.67 3.11
C GLU A 177 -21.03 -10.54 2.83
N PHE A 178 -21.40 -9.28 3.08
CA PHE A 178 -20.51 -8.15 2.87
C PHE A 178 -19.57 -7.91 4.07
N LYS A 179 -19.89 -8.43 5.26
CA LYS A 179 -19.14 -8.18 6.49
C LYS A 179 -17.63 -8.50 6.39
N PRO A 180 -17.19 -9.63 5.79
CA PRO A 180 -15.76 -9.90 5.62
C PRO A 180 -15.05 -8.89 4.71
N ASN A 181 -15.73 -8.41 3.66
CA ASN A 181 -15.18 -7.38 2.77
C ASN A 181 -15.12 -6.00 3.43
N ALA A 182 -16.13 -5.66 4.25
CA ALA A 182 -16.12 -4.46 5.08
C ALA A 182 -14.95 -4.46 6.08
N ALA A 183 -14.75 -5.58 6.78
CA ALA A 183 -13.65 -5.77 7.72
C ALA A 183 -12.28 -5.58 7.05
N ALA A 184 -12.07 -6.20 5.89
CA ALA A 184 -10.85 -6.03 5.10
C ALA A 184 -10.64 -4.57 4.64
N ALA A 185 -11.70 -3.91 4.16
CA ALA A 185 -11.62 -2.52 3.73
C ALA A 185 -11.31 -1.57 4.89
N ILE A 186 -11.88 -1.78 6.08
CA ILE A 186 -11.54 -1.04 7.30
C ILE A 186 -10.09 -1.29 7.67
N ALA A 187 -9.64 -2.54 7.68
CA ALA A 187 -8.24 -2.87 7.99
C ALA A 187 -7.28 -2.14 7.04
N SER A 188 -7.54 -2.17 5.73
CA SER A 188 -6.77 -1.38 4.76
C SER A 188 -6.80 0.12 5.07
N GLY A 189 -7.97 0.69 5.32
CA GLY A 189 -8.10 2.11 5.68
C GLY A 189 -7.33 2.46 6.95
N THR A 190 -7.35 1.59 7.96
CA THR A 190 -6.61 1.79 9.21
C THR A 190 -5.10 1.73 8.98
N VAL A 191 -4.59 0.72 8.27
CA VAL A 191 -3.15 0.62 7.96
C VAL A 191 -2.69 1.84 7.15
N LEU A 192 -3.43 2.23 6.11
CA LEU A 192 -3.08 3.36 5.26
C LEU A 192 -3.24 4.71 5.96
N GLY A 193 -4.19 4.86 6.87
CA GLY A 193 -4.38 6.07 7.68
C GLY A 193 -3.33 6.23 8.79
N LEU A 194 -2.70 5.14 9.23
CA LEU A 194 -1.58 5.17 10.16
C LEU A 194 -0.24 5.52 9.48
N TYR A 195 -0.13 5.28 8.17
CA TYR A 195 1.11 5.54 7.44
C TYR A 195 1.46 7.02 7.43
N GLU A 196 2.69 7.33 7.83
CA GLU A 196 3.30 8.64 7.69
C GLU A 196 4.75 8.46 7.23
N ASP A 197 5.12 9.11 6.13
CA ASP A 197 6.47 9.04 5.61
C ASP A 197 7.37 10.06 6.31
N ASN A 198 8.20 9.54 7.22
CA ASN A 198 9.16 10.32 8.00
C ASN A 198 10.61 10.08 7.57
N ARG A 199 10.86 9.42 6.43
CA ARG A 199 12.22 9.10 5.96
C ARG A 199 13.06 10.35 5.69
N TYR A 200 12.42 11.47 5.36
CA TYR A 200 13.10 12.71 4.98
C TYR A 200 12.82 13.88 5.93
N ARG A 201 12.32 13.61 7.14
CA ARG A 201 12.04 14.61 8.17
C ARG A 201 13.04 14.51 9.32
N SER A 202 13.40 15.65 9.92
CA SER A 202 14.28 15.67 11.11
C SER A 202 13.58 15.15 12.36
N GLU A 203 12.28 15.40 12.48
CA GLU A 203 11.44 14.94 13.57
C GLU A 203 10.36 13.98 13.05
N SER A 204 10.04 12.97 13.86
CA SER A 204 9.06 11.96 13.48
C SER A 204 8.20 11.54 14.66
N ASN A 205 6.93 11.30 14.38
CA ASN A 205 6.00 10.70 15.33
C ASN A 205 6.01 9.19 15.15
N LYS A 206 6.20 8.47 16.26
CA LYS A 206 6.11 7.00 16.25
C LYS A 206 4.65 6.57 16.21
N VAL A 207 4.34 5.61 15.33
CA VAL A 207 3.05 4.93 15.34
C VAL A 207 3.04 3.91 16.48
N HIS A 208 2.11 4.09 17.42
CA HIS A 208 2.00 3.24 18.61
C HIS A 208 1.08 2.05 18.42
N LEU A 209 0.10 2.13 17.51
CA LEU A 209 -0.95 1.12 17.38
C LEU A 209 -0.38 -0.21 16.87
N LYS A 210 -0.60 -1.28 17.63
CA LYS A 210 -0.16 -2.64 17.31
C LYS A 210 -1.31 -3.62 17.16
N HIS A 211 -2.38 -3.46 17.95
CA HIS A 211 -3.50 -4.39 17.98
C HIS A 211 -4.81 -3.68 17.67
N VAL A 212 -5.54 -4.17 16.67
CA VAL A 212 -6.86 -3.68 16.28
C VAL A 212 -7.89 -4.81 16.37
N HIS A 213 -8.95 -4.62 17.14
CA HIS A 213 -10.08 -5.54 17.18
C HIS A 213 -11.28 -4.95 16.43
N LEU A 214 -11.90 -5.76 15.57
CA LEU A 214 -13.14 -5.40 14.88
C LEU A 214 -14.31 -6.14 15.52
N ILE A 215 -15.33 -5.40 15.96
CA ILE A 215 -16.51 -5.93 16.68
C ILE A 215 -17.76 -5.67 15.84
N GLY A 216 -18.56 -6.72 15.60
CA GLY A 216 -19.80 -6.63 14.81
C GLY A 216 -19.63 -6.82 13.29
N PHE A 217 -18.41 -7.06 12.81
CA PHE A 217 -18.07 -7.31 11.39
C PHE A 217 -17.98 -8.80 11.03
N GLY A 218 -18.61 -9.69 11.82
CA GLY A 218 -18.41 -11.13 11.72
C GLY A 218 -17.11 -11.59 12.37
N TYR A 219 -16.93 -12.90 12.59
CA TYR A 219 -15.72 -13.48 13.15
C TYR A 219 -15.48 -14.88 12.56
N GLY A 220 -14.25 -15.38 12.66
CA GLY A 220 -13.85 -16.71 12.22
C GLY A 220 -12.97 -16.72 10.95
N PRO A 221 -12.62 -17.94 10.46
CA PRO A 221 -11.50 -18.12 9.52
C PRO A 221 -11.62 -17.40 8.18
N GLU A 222 -12.85 -17.11 7.72
CA GLU A 222 -13.04 -16.32 6.50
C GLU A 222 -12.66 -14.86 6.70
N VAL A 223 -13.14 -14.23 7.78
CA VAL A 223 -12.83 -12.83 8.10
C VAL A 223 -11.34 -12.67 8.38
N ASP A 224 -10.74 -13.61 9.11
CA ASP A 224 -9.30 -13.59 9.42
C ASP A 224 -8.44 -13.63 8.15
N ARG A 225 -8.78 -14.50 7.19
CA ARG A 225 -8.11 -14.55 5.87
C ARG A 225 -8.26 -13.25 5.08
N ARG A 226 -9.42 -12.60 5.18
CA ARG A 226 -9.68 -11.31 4.49
C ARG A 226 -8.91 -10.16 5.13
N LEU A 227 -8.77 -10.16 6.45
CA LEU A 227 -7.95 -9.19 7.20
C LEU A 227 -6.46 -9.36 6.87
N GLU A 228 -5.98 -10.59 6.82
CA GLU A 228 -4.60 -10.90 6.44
C GLU A 228 -4.30 -10.46 5.00
N LEU A 229 -5.18 -10.78 4.06
CA LEU A 229 -5.09 -10.29 2.68
C LEU A 229 -5.05 -8.76 2.61
N ALA A 230 -5.88 -8.07 3.40
CA ALA A 230 -5.89 -6.62 3.47
C ALA A 230 -4.55 -6.06 3.98
N ASN A 231 -3.91 -6.72 4.94
CA ASN A 231 -2.57 -6.36 5.42
C ASN A 231 -1.51 -6.53 4.32
N TYR A 232 -1.50 -7.66 3.61
CA TYR A 232 -0.56 -7.90 2.52
C TYR A 232 -0.69 -6.87 1.39
N VAL A 233 -1.93 -6.58 0.97
CA VAL A 233 -2.19 -5.56 -0.05
C VAL A 233 -1.78 -4.17 0.44
N SER A 234 -2.11 -3.80 1.68
CA SER A 234 -1.73 -2.51 2.26
C SER A 234 -0.21 -2.34 2.35
N SER A 235 0.53 -3.41 2.62
CA SER A 235 2.00 -3.38 2.63
C SER A 235 2.59 -3.09 1.25
N GLY A 236 1.95 -3.59 0.19
CA GLY A 236 2.31 -3.29 -1.20
C GLY A 236 1.98 -1.85 -1.58
N VAL A 237 0.82 -1.34 -1.13
CA VAL A 237 0.43 0.07 -1.32
C VAL A 237 1.38 1.03 -0.61
N ILE A 238 1.74 0.74 0.64
CA ILE A 238 2.72 1.53 1.41
C ILE A 238 4.06 1.52 0.71
N PHE A 239 4.52 0.37 0.22
CA PHE A 239 5.76 0.30 -0.54
C PHE A 239 5.71 1.15 -1.83
N GLY A 240 4.60 1.12 -2.57
CA GLY A 240 4.40 2.02 -3.70
C GLY A 240 4.47 3.50 -3.31
N LYS A 241 3.84 3.88 -2.17
CA LYS A 241 3.95 5.24 -1.60
C LYS A 241 5.38 5.58 -1.24
N ASP A 242 6.11 4.65 -0.62
CA ASP A 242 7.51 4.85 -0.26
C ASP A 242 8.37 5.12 -1.50
N LEU A 243 8.18 4.37 -2.59
CA LEU A 243 8.90 4.64 -3.83
C LEU A 243 8.54 6.04 -4.36
N VAL A 244 7.27 6.36 -4.58
CA VAL A 244 6.82 7.67 -5.13
C VAL A 244 7.21 8.87 -4.26
N ASN A 245 7.17 8.72 -2.94
CA ASN A 245 7.53 9.80 -2.02
C ASN A 245 9.03 10.09 -2.02
N SER A 246 9.86 9.09 -2.33
CA SER A 246 11.31 9.23 -2.39
C SER A 246 11.69 10.22 -3.49
N PRO A 247 12.51 11.25 -3.20
CA PRO A 247 12.93 12.18 -4.24
C PRO A 247 13.90 11.51 -5.22
N ALA A 248 13.96 12.02 -6.45
CA ALA A 248 14.74 11.41 -7.54
C ALA A 248 16.25 11.31 -7.26
N ASN A 249 16.81 12.21 -6.44
CA ASN A 249 18.21 12.11 -6.00
C ASN A 249 18.49 10.92 -5.05
N VAL A 250 17.44 10.30 -4.49
CA VAL A 250 17.52 9.13 -3.63
C VAL A 250 17.02 7.88 -4.37
N LEU A 251 15.88 7.97 -5.07
CA LEU A 251 15.32 6.87 -5.85
C LEU A 251 15.67 7.02 -7.34
N THR A 252 16.91 6.70 -7.69
CA THR A 252 17.38 6.65 -9.08
C THR A 252 16.94 5.34 -9.76
N PRO A 253 17.11 5.16 -11.09
CA PRO A 253 16.78 3.91 -11.78
C PRO A 253 17.53 2.70 -11.20
N VAL A 254 18.78 2.92 -10.75
CA VAL A 254 19.59 1.89 -10.08
C VAL A 254 18.96 1.48 -8.75
N VAL A 255 18.58 2.45 -7.92
CA VAL A 255 17.95 2.18 -6.62
C VAL A 255 16.58 1.53 -6.80
N LEU A 256 15.80 1.92 -7.80
CA LEU A 256 14.53 1.26 -8.12
C LEU A 256 14.72 -0.22 -8.50
N ALA A 257 15.80 -0.55 -9.24
CA ALA A 257 16.15 -1.93 -9.56
C ALA A 257 16.66 -2.72 -8.34
N GLU A 258 17.35 -2.07 -7.41
CA GLU A 258 17.75 -2.66 -6.13
C GLU A 258 16.51 -2.97 -5.27
N GLU A 259 15.52 -2.08 -5.20
CA GLU A 259 14.26 -2.32 -4.50
C GLU A 259 13.49 -3.51 -5.10
N ALA A 260 13.44 -3.62 -6.43
CA ALA A 260 12.87 -4.79 -7.10
C ALA A 260 13.65 -6.09 -6.76
N SER A 261 14.98 -6.01 -6.73
CA SER A 261 15.83 -7.16 -6.36
C SER A 261 15.63 -7.58 -4.90
N LYS A 262 15.38 -6.63 -3.99
CA LYS A 262 15.03 -6.92 -2.58
C LYS A 262 13.71 -7.68 -2.46
N ILE A 263 12.71 -7.36 -3.29
CA ILE A 263 11.46 -8.14 -3.35
C ILE A 263 11.77 -9.59 -3.71
N ALA A 264 12.49 -9.83 -4.81
CA ALA A 264 12.83 -11.18 -5.23
C ALA A 264 13.68 -11.93 -4.21
N SER A 265 14.62 -11.25 -3.54
CA SER A 265 15.42 -11.86 -2.47
C SER A 265 14.56 -12.26 -1.26
N THR A 266 13.60 -11.41 -0.89
CA THR A 266 12.72 -11.65 0.27
C THR A 266 11.78 -12.84 0.02
N TYR A 267 11.28 -12.98 -1.21
CA TYR A 267 10.35 -14.02 -1.63
C TYR A 267 10.99 -14.97 -2.65
N SER A 268 12.24 -15.36 -2.41
CA SER A 268 13.06 -16.13 -3.36
C SER A 268 12.53 -17.53 -3.67
N ASP A 269 11.57 -18.03 -2.88
CA ASP A 269 10.86 -19.27 -3.14
C ASP A 269 9.83 -19.17 -4.28
N VAL A 270 9.38 -17.96 -4.61
CA VAL A 270 8.36 -17.71 -5.64
C VAL A 270 8.75 -16.64 -6.66
N PHE A 271 9.80 -15.85 -6.42
CA PHE A 271 10.25 -14.79 -7.29
C PHE A 271 11.69 -14.98 -7.81
N THR A 272 11.87 -14.62 -9.08
CA THR A 272 13.19 -14.38 -9.68
C THR A 272 13.30 -12.94 -10.18
N ALA A 273 14.48 -12.33 -10.06
CA ALA A 273 14.78 -11.02 -10.64
C ALA A 273 15.81 -11.12 -11.77
N THR A 274 15.52 -10.47 -12.89
CA THR A 274 16.48 -10.20 -13.97
C THR A 274 16.58 -8.69 -14.14
N ILE A 275 17.77 -8.14 -13.91
CA ILE A 275 18.07 -6.72 -14.08
C ILE A 275 18.99 -6.57 -15.29
N LEU A 276 18.54 -5.86 -16.31
CA LEU A 276 19.34 -5.57 -17.50
C LEU A 276 19.89 -4.15 -17.38
N ASP A 277 21.20 -4.02 -17.58
CA ASP A 277 21.85 -2.73 -17.74
C ASP A 277 21.69 -2.19 -19.16
N GLU A 278 22.29 -1.03 -19.41
CA GLU A 278 22.25 -0.35 -20.70
C GLU A 278 22.81 -1.21 -21.85
N GLU A 279 23.91 -1.92 -21.62
CA GLU A 279 24.55 -2.77 -22.64
C GLU A 279 23.64 -3.92 -23.05
N ARG A 280 23.05 -4.62 -22.08
CA ARG A 280 22.07 -5.68 -22.35
C ARG A 280 20.82 -5.15 -23.06
N CYS A 281 20.34 -3.97 -22.70
CA CYS A 281 19.23 -3.33 -23.41
C CYS A 281 19.60 -3.01 -24.87
N ARG A 282 20.87 -2.63 -25.13
CA ARG A 282 21.38 -2.35 -26.48
C ARG A 282 21.46 -3.63 -27.32
N GLU A 283 21.93 -4.73 -26.74
CA GLU A 283 21.92 -6.06 -27.38
C GLU A 283 20.51 -6.50 -27.77
N LEU A 284 19.52 -6.19 -26.92
CA LEU A 284 18.09 -6.43 -27.19
C LEU A 284 17.46 -5.40 -28.13
N LYS A 285 18.25 -4.45 -28.66
CA LYS A 285 17.84 -3.40 -29.60
C LYS A 285 16.76 -2.47 -29.05
N MET A 286 16.74 -2.21 -27.75
CA MET A 286 15.77 -1.32 -27.10
C MET A 286 16.08 0.17 -27.35
N GLY A 287 16.17 0.56 -28.63
CA GLY A 287 16.62 1.91 -29.00
C GLY A 287 15.64 3.02 -28.64
N SER A 288 14.34 2.71 -28.53
CA SER A 288 13.32 3.68 -28.10
C SER A 288 13.47 4.02 -26.62
N TYR A 289 13.65 3.01 -25.76
CA TYR A 289 13.96 3.18 -24.34
C TYR A 289 15.32 3.85 -24.10
N LEU A 290 16.36 3.38 -24.79
CA LEU A 290 17.72 3.90 -24.60
C LEU A 290 17.88 5.35 -25.05
N ALA A 291 17.14 5.79 -26.07
CA ALA A 291 17.15 7.19 -26.49
C ALA A 291 16.66 8.14 -25.39
N VAL A 292 15.60 7.76 -24.66
CA VAL A 292 15.09 8.53 -23.52
C VAL A 292 16.14 8.61 -22.40
N ALA A 293 16.80 7.49 -22.11
CA ALA A 293 17.76 7.40 -21.00
C ALA A 293 19.09 8.12 -21.27
N ALA A 294 19.41 8.41 -22.53
CA ALA A 294 20.74 8.85 -22.98
C ALA A 294 21.25 10.13 -22.31
N ALA A 295 20.36 10.97 -21.79
CA ALA A 295 20.72 12.24 -21.19
C ALA A 295 21.15 12.15 -19.72
N SER A 296 20.76 11.09 -19.00
CA SER A 296 20.96 11.03 -17.55
C SER A 296 22.35 10.54 -17.15
N ALA A 297 22.89 11.12 -16.07
CA ALA A 297 24.08 10.60 -15.40
C ALA A 297 23.78 9.36 -14.53
N ASN A 298 22.50 9.14 -14.15
CA ASN A 298 22.07 7.94 -13.47
C ASN A 298 21.71 6.88 -14.51
N PRO A 299 22.46 5.77 -14.59
CA PRO A 299 22.34 4.83 -15.70
C PRO A 299 21.00 4.09 -15.68
N PRO A 300 20.40 3.81 -16.84
CA PRO A 300 19.13 3.10 -16.94
C PRO A 300 19.20 1.67 -16.40
N ARG A 301 18.07 1.15 -15.92
CA ARG A 301 17.90 -0.25 -15.54
C ARG A 301 16.56 -0.78 -16.05
N PHE A 302 16.60 -1.88 -16.79
CA PHE A 302 15.40 -2.62 -17.14
C PHE A 302 15.18 -3.73 -16.11
N ILE A 303 14.03 -3.69 -15.44
CA ILE A 303 13.68 -4.55 -14.33
C ILE A 303 12.66 -5.58 -14.83
N HIS A 304 12.94 -6.85 -14.57
CA HIS A 304 12.01 -7.95 -14.80
C HIS A 304 11.95 -8.85 -13.56
N LEU A 305 10.86 -8.79 -12.81
CA LEU A 305 10.53 -9.79 -11.79
C LEU A 305 9.58 -10.82 -12.38
N CYS A 306 9.79 -12.10 -12.08
CA CYS A 306 8.87 -13.17 -12.46
C CYS A 306 8.41 -13.90 -11.20
N TYR A 307 7.11 -13.87 -10.94
CA TYR A 307 6.44 -14.69 -9.93
C TYR A 307 6.02 -16.02 -10.54
N LYS A 308 6.30 -17.12 -9.83
CA LYS A 308 5.74 -18.44 -10.12
C LYS A 308 5.10 -19.01 -8.86
N PRO A 309 3.96 -19.71 -9.00
CA PRO A 309 3.24 -20.21 -7.85
C PRO A 309 4.01 -21.37 -7.20
N PRO A 310 3.87 -21.58 -5.88
CA PRO A 310 4.41 -22.77 -5.23
C PRO A 310 4.00 -24.05 -5.96
N GLY A 311 4.97 -24.93 -6.22
CA GLY A 311 4.76 -26.16 -6.99
C GLY A 311 4.70 -25.99 -8.51
N GLY A 312 4.83 -24.76 -9.04
CA GLY A 312 5.06 -24.48 -10.45
C GLY A 312 3.89 -24.73 -11.41
N ASN A 313 2.70 -25.11 -10.91
CA ASN A 313 1.53 -25.33 -11.76
C ASN A 313 0.95 -23.99 -12.25
N VAL A 314 1.16 -23.69 -13.52
CA VAL A 314 0.75 -22.43 -14.18
C VAL A 314 -0.38 -22.72 -15.17
N LYS A 315 -1.51 -22.03 -14.99
CA LYS A 315 -2.67 -22.07 -15.92
C LYS A 315 -2.80 -20.81 -16.76
N ARG A 316 -2.17 -19.72 -16.33
CA ARG A 316 -2.21 -18.41 -16.99
C ARG A 316 -0.93 -17.64 -16.75
N LYS A 317 -0.43 -16.99 -17.79
CA LYS A 317 0.72 -16.10 -17.77
C LYS A 317 0.28 -14.66 -17.97
N LEU A 318 0.69 -13.77 -17.09
CA LEU A 318 0.30 -12.36 -17.10
C LEU A 318 1.55 -11.47 -17.10
N ALA A 319 1.48 -10.30 -17.71
CA ALA A 319 2.44 -9.23 -17.48
C ALA A 319 1.77 -7.97 -16.92
N ILE A 320 2.42 -7.36 -15.94
CA ILE A 320 2.09 -6.05 -15.42
C ILE A 320 3.29 -5.14 -15.70
N VAL A 321 3.09 -4.13 -16.55
CA VAL A 321 4.15 -3.23 -17.02
C VAL A 321 3.96 -1.86 -16.39
N GLY A 322 5.03 -1.22 -15.90
CA GLY A 322 4.94 0.09 -15.26
C GLY A 322 5.85 1.12 -15.94
N LYS A 323 5.33 2.33 -16.21
CA LYS A 323 6.17 3.49 -16.53
C LYS A 323 7.12 3.75 -15.35
N GLY A 324 8.42 3.82 -15.62
CA GLY A 324 9.49 3.87 -14.62
C GLY A 324 10.39 5.10 -14.73
N LEU A 325 9.86 6.27 -15.06
CA LEU A 325 10.64 7.50 -15.11
C LEU A 325 10.86 8.01 -13.69
N THR A 326 12.04 7.79 -13.12
CA THR A 326 12.32 8.22 -11.73
C THR A 326 12.41 9.74 -11.59
N PHE A 327 12.67 10.43 -12.70
CA PHE A 327 12.41 11.84 -12.88
C PHE A 327 12.15 12.15 -14.34
N ASP A 328 11.29 13.14 -14.59
CA ASP A 328 10.97 13.60 -15.92
C ASP A 328 11.05 15.14 -16.00
N SER A 329 12.13 15.65 -16.61
CA SER A 329 12.28 17.08 -16.89
C SER A 329 11.53 17.53 -18.15
N GLY A 330 11.05 16.58 -18.95
CA GLY A 330 10.59 16.74 -20.33
C GLY A 330 11.68 16.69 -21.39
N GLY A 331 12.94 16.47 -21.01
CA GLY A 331 14.07 16.54 -21.93
C GLY A 331 14.23 17.95 -22.52
N TYR A 332 14.63 18.06 -23.79
CA TYR A 332 14.78 19.35 -24.47
C TYR A 332 13.45 20.10 -24.64
N ASN A 333 12.32 19.40 -24.75
CA ASN A 333 10.98 19.96 -24.54
C ASN A 333 10.71 20.15 -23.03
N ILE A 334 11.56 20.93 -22.38
CA ILE A 334 11.56 21.11 -20.94
C ILE A 334 10.18 21.56 -20.42
N LYS A 335 9.74 20.95 -19.31
CA LYS A 335 8.51 21.32 -18.62
C LYS A 335 8.60 22.76 -18.11
N ILE A 336 7.96 23.70 -18.81
CA ILE A 336 7.96 25.13 -18.49
C ILE A 336 6.59 25.64 -18.04
N GLY A 337 6.59 26.54 -17.05
CA GLY A 337 5.39 27.22 -16.58
C GLY A 337 4.78 26.60 -15.31
N ALA A 338 3.93 27.38 -14.64
CA ALA A 338 3.44 27.06 -13.28
C ALA A 338 2.54 25.82 -13.19
N VAL A 339 2.02 25.32 -14.32
CA VAL A 339 1.07 24.20 -14.37
C VAL A 339 1.73 22.86 -14.72
N CYS A 340 3.02 22.85 -15.08
CA CYS A 340 3.71 21.65 -15.52
C CYS A 340 4.18 20.75 -14.37
N ASN A 341 4.19 21.25 -13.13
CA ASN A 341 4.54 20.50 -11.91
C ASN A 341 5.89 19.75 -12.00
N ILE A 342 6.92 20.36 -12.61
CA ILE A 342 8.24 19.72 -12.79
C ILE A 342 8.84 19.26 -11.45
N GLU A 343 8.58 20.00 -10.38
CA GLU A 343 8.99 19.69 -9.00
C GLU A 343 8.33 18.43 -8.43
N LEU A 344 7.19 18.01 -8.98
CA LEU A 344 6.49 16.80 -8.58
C LEU A 344 6.90 15.57 -9.41
N MET A 345 7.67 15.73 -10.49
CA MET A 345 7.96 14.66 -11.47
C MET A 345 8.75 13.46 -10.94
N LYS A 346 9.15 13.47 -9.67
CA LYS A 346 9.52 12.23 -8.95
C LYS A 346 8.40 11.17 -8.97
N TRP A 347 7.14 11.58 -9.13
CA TRP A 347 6.00 10.67 -9.20
C TRP A 347 5.79 10.02 -10.58
N ASP A 348 6.63 10.33 -11.58
CA ASP A 348 6.46 9.85 -12.94
C ASP A 348 6.89 8.38 -13.14
N MET A 349 7.25 7.76 -12.02
CA MET A 349 7.42 6.32 -11.81
C MET A 349 6.22 5.69 -11.07
N GLY A 350 5.11 6.41 -10.88
CA GLY A 350 3.94 5.93 -10.13
C GLY A 350 3.33 4.64 -10.69
N GLY A 351 3.43 4.44 -12.01
CA GLY A 351 3.10 3.17 -12.67
C GLY A 351 3.99 2.02 -12.17
N SER A 352 5.30 2.17 -12.24
CA SER A 352 6.25 1.18 -11.71
C SER A 352 6.10 0.95 -10.20
N ALA A 353 5.75 1.99 -9.42
CA ALA A 353 5.49 1.86 -7.99
C ALA A 353 4.30 0.94 -7.72
N ALA A 354 3.22 1.06 -8.51
CA ALA A 354 2.07 0.18 -8.43
C ALA A 354 2.42 -1.26 -8.83
N VAL A 355 3.22 -1.43 -9.89
CA VAL A 355 3.70 -2.74 -10.36
C VAL A 355 4.54 -3.46 -9.30
N LEU A 356 5.53 -2.78 -8.72
CA LEU A 356 6.39 -3.37 -7.69
C LEU A 356 5.65 -3.53 -6.35
N GLY A 357 4.70 -2.65 -6.03
CA GLY A 357 3.78 -2.81 -4.90
C GLY A 357 2.89 -4.06 -5.04
N ALA A 358 2.40 -4.33 -6.26
CA ALA A 358 1.66 -5.56 -6.56
C ALA A 358 2.57 -6.80 -6.44
N ALA A 359 3.82 -6.73 -6.92
CA ALA A 359 4.79 -7.81 -6.75
C ALA A 359 5.04 -8.12 -5.27
N LYS A 360 5.23 -7.08 -4.45
CA LYS A 360 5.41 -7.22 -3.00
C LYS A 360 4.21 -7.90 -2.33
N ALA A 361 2.99 -7.48 -2.64
CA ALA A 361 1.78 -8.11 -2.08
C ALA A 361 1.63 -9.57 -2.54
N LEU A 362 1.93 -9.86 -3.80
CA LEU A 362 1.83 -11.22 -4.35
C LEU A 362 2.88 -12.18 -3.78
N GLY A 363 4.04 -11.67 -3.34
CA GLY A 363 5.05 -12.45 -2.63
C GLY A 363 4.54 -13.03 -1.31
N GLU A 364 3.64 -12.31 -0.64
CA GLU A 364 2.98 -12.77 0.59
C GLU A 364 1.76 -13.65 0.29
N ILE A 365 0.91 -13.22 -0.66
CA ILE A 365 -0.37 -13.90 -0.98
C ILE A 365 -0.14 -15.27 -1.63
N LYS A 366 0.91 -15.40 -2.45
CA LYS A 366 1.28 -16.62 -3.19
C LYS A 366 0.12 -17.31 -3.91
N PRO A 367 -0.63 -16.61 -4.79
CA PRO A 367 -1.78 -17.21 -5.46
C PRO A 367 -1.37 -18.36 -6.39
N PRO A 368 -2.12 -19.48 -6.40
CA PRO A 368 -1.83 -20.61 -7.27
C PRO A 368 -2.29 -20.37 -8.72
N GLY A 369 -1.72 -21.12 -9.66
CA GLY A 369 -2.22 -21.19 -11.04
C GLY A 369 -1.85 -20.02 -11.95
N VAL A 370 -1.06 -19.05 -11.48
CA VAL A 370 -0.67 -17.87 -12.26
C VAL A 370 0.85 -17.65 -12.22
N GLU A 371 1.45 -17.38 -13.38
CA GLU A 371 2.81 -16.83 -13.53
C GLU A 371 2.66 -15.35 -13.89
N VAL A 372 3.36 -14.46 -13.19
CA VAL A 372 3.20 -13.01 -13.38
C VAL A 372 4.55 -12.35 -13.58
N HIS A 373 4.70 -11.65 -14.70
CA HIS A 373 5.87 -10.87 -15.07
C HIS A 373 5.65 -9.40 -14.70
N PHE A 374 6.52 -8.83 -13.88
CA PHE A 374 6.50 -7.42 -13.50
C PHE A 374 7.67 -6.74 -14.20
N ILE A 375 7.35 -5.83 -15.13
CA ILE A 375 8.34 -5.27 -16.05
C ILE A 375 8.35 -3.74 -15.94
N VAL A 376 9.54 -3.17 -15.79
CA VAL A 376 9.75 -1.72 -15.70
C VAL A 376 11.00 -1.35 -16.48
N ALA A 377 10.87 -0.50 -17.49
CA ALA A 377 12.01 0.15 -18.14
C ALA A 377 12.33 1.44 -17.39
N ALA A 378 13.22 1.37 -16.39
CA ALA A 378 13.51 2.49 -15.51
C ALA A 378 14.63 3.39 -16.06
N CYS A 379 14.39 4.69 -16.12
CA CYS A 379 15.38 5.70 -16.50
C CYS A 379 14.96 7.08 -15.96
N GLU A 380 15.76 8.10 -16.23
CA GLU A 380 15.41 9.51 -16.02
C GLU A 380 15.39 10.20 -17.37
N ASN A 381 14.42 11.10 -17.60
CA ASN A 381 14.39 11.99 -18.75
C ASN A 381 15.01 13.32 -18.36
N MET A 382 16.21 13.57 -18.88
CA MET A 382 17.08 14.68 -18.48
C MET A 382 17.52 15.51 -19.69
N ILE A 383 18.22 16.62 -19.44
CA ILE A 383 18.86 17.45 -20.46
C ILE A 383 20.38 17.33 -20.30
N SER A 384 21.07 16.97 -21.37
CA SER A 384 22.52 16.98 -21.45
C SER A 384 22.98 16.96 -22.90
N GLY A 385 24.30 17.11 -23.13
CA GLY A 385 24.87 17.03 -24.48
C GLY A 385 24.72 15.66 -25.16
N THR A 386 24.36 14.61 -24.42
CA THR A 386 24.08 13.26 -24.95
C THR A 386 22.60 12.97 -25.13
N GLY A 387 21.73 13.93 -24.81
CA GLY A 387 20.28 13.74 -24.84
C GLY A 387 19.67 13.64 -26.25
N MET A 388 18.57 12.91 -26.33
CA MET A 388 17.68 12.87 -27.50
C MET A 388 17.11 14.26 -27.79
N ARG A 389 17.09 14.64 -29.07
CA ARG A 389 16.56 15.93 -29.53
C ARG A 389 15.16 15.79 -30.12
N PRO A 390 14.34 16.85 -30.09
CA PRO A 390 13.13 16.91 -30.89
C PRO A 390 13.50 16.78 -32.39
N GLY A 391 12.79 15.93 -33.11
CA GLY A 391 13.05 15.57 -34.51
C GLY A 391 13.99 14.37 -34.70
N ASP A 392 14.60 13.83 -33.63
CA ASP A 392 15.36 12.58 -33.74
C ASP A 392 14.41 11.42 -34.12
N ILE A 393 14.89 10.50 -34.97
CA ILE A 393 14.17 9.26 -35.30
C ILE A 393 14.85 8.11 -34.56
N VAL A 394 14.11 7.48 -33.65
CA VAL A 394 14.56 6.34 -32.84
C VAL A 394 13.99 5.03 -33.37
N THR A 395 14.66 3.90 -33.12
CA THR A 395 14.19 2.57 -33.54
C THR A 395 13.89 1.71 -32.32
N ALA A 396 12.64 1.26 -32.17
CA ALA A 396 12.24 0.33 -31.12
C ALA A 396 12.73 -1.10 -31.42
N SER A 397 12.75 -1.96 -30.40
CA SER A 397 13.23 -3.36 -30.47
C SER A 397 12.41 -4.30 -31.37
N ASN A 398 11.27 -3.83 -31.88
CA ASN A 398 10.49 -4.49 -32.93
C ASN A 398 10.83 -3.99 -34.35
N GLY A 399 11.83 -3.12 -34.51
CA GLY A 399 12.27 -2.57 -35.78
C GLY A 399 11.47 -1.37 -36.30
N LYS A 400 10.40 -0.95 -35.61
CA LYS A 400 9.66 0.25 -35.99
C LYS A 400 10.46 1.51 -35.63
N THR A 401 10.46 2.47 -36.55
CA THR A 401 11.03 3.79 -36.34
C THR A 401 9.99 4.77 -35.80
N ILE A 402 10.40 5.70 -34.94
CA ILE A 402 9.54 6.69 -34.29
C ILE A 402 10.24 8.04 -34.42
N GLU A 403 9.62 8.98 -35.11
CA GLU A 403 10.03 10.39 -35.04
C GLU A 403 9.57 10.99 -33.72
N VAL A 404 10.49 11.60 -32.99
CA VAL A 404 10.24 12.18 -31.67
C VAL A 404 10.02 13.67 -31.81
N ASP A 405 8.77 14.07 -32.08
CA ASP A 405 8.38 15.48 -32.18
C ASP A 405 8.41 16.21 -30.82
N ASN A 406 8.23 15.48 -29.72
CA ASN A 406 8.23 16.01 -28.36
C ASN A 406 8.90 15.05 -27.36
N THR A 407 10.00 15.49 -26.73
CA THR A 407 10.76 14.71 -25.74
C THR A 407 10.09 14.64 -24.35
N ASP A 408 9.00 15.37 -24.12
CA ASP A 408 8.12 15.30 -22.94
C ASP A 408 7.01 14.24 -23.08
N ALA A 409 7.02 13.52 -24.20
CA ALA A 409 6.17 12.36 -24.45
C ALA A 409 6.96 11.04 -24.33
N GLU A 410 8.08 11.05 -23.61
CA GLU A 410 9.07 9.98 -23.48
C GLU A 410 8.52 8.68 -22.87
N GLY A 411 7.54 8.77 -21.97
CA GLY A 411 7.00 7.60 -21.27
C GLY A 411 6.46 6.53 -22.21
N ARG A 412 5.88 6.92 -23.35
CA ARG A 412 5.41 5.96 -24.36
C ARG A 412 6.55 5.29 -25.12
N LEU A 413 7.70 5.96 -25.24
CA LEU A 413 8.90 5.41 -25.89
C LEU A 413 9.56 4.34 -25.02
N THR A 414 9.63 4.54 -23.71
CA THR A 414 10.14 3.52 -22.77
C THR A 414 9.17 2.33 -22.69
N LEU A 415 7.87 2.58 -22.64
CA LEU A 415 6.84 1.55 -22.67
C LEU A 415 6.84 0.74 -23.97
N ALA A 416 7.15 1.35 -25.12
CA ALA A 416 7.20 0.62 -26.39
C ALA A 416 8.14 -0.59 -26.34
N ASP A 417 9.36 -0.41 -25.82
CA ASP A 417 10.32 -1.50 -25.66
C ASP A 417 9.95 -2.46 -24.52
N ALA A 418 9.39 -1.94 -23.42
CA ALA A 418 8.92 -2.77 -22.31
C ALA A 418 7.77 -3.72 -22.74
N LEU A 419 6.82 -3.22 -23.54
CA LEU A 419 5.70 -3.98 -24.08
C LEU A 419 6.17 -5.03 -25.09
N VAL A 420 7.11 -4.68 -25.98
CA VAL A 420 7.73 -5.66 -26.90
C VAL A 420 8.44 -6.76 -26.10
N TYR A 421 9.16 -6.40 -25.04
CA TYR A 421 9.80 -7.39 -24.15
C TYR A 421 8.78 -8.28 -23.43
N ALA A 422 7.68 -7.70 -22.92
CA ALA A 422 6.60 -8.44 -22.27
C ALA A 422 5.94 -9.46 -23.22
N CYS A 423 5.63 -9.06 -24.45
CA CYS A 423 5.10 -9.96 -25.48
C CYS A 423 6.03 -11.16 -25.75
N LYS A 424 7.35 -10.93 -25.77
CA LYS A 424 8.36 -12.00 -25.96
C LYS A 424 8.40 -13.01 -24.80
N GLN A 425 7.79 -12.71 -23.64
CA GLN A 425 7.66 -13.67 -22.53
C GLN A 425 6.52 -14.69 -22.76
N GLY A 426 5.72 -14.54 -23.82
CA GLY A 426 4.62 -15.46 -24.13
C GLY A 426 3.47 -15.39 -23.13
N VAL A 427 3.14 -14.18 -22.66
CA VAL A 427 2.04 -13.94 -21.71
C VAL A 427 0.69 -13.91 -22.42
N ASP A 428 -0.37 -14.31 -21.70
CA ASP A 428 -1.74 -14.31 -22.22
C ASP A 428 -2.37 -12.91 -22.21
N LYS A 429 -1.98 -12.07 -21.24
CA LYS A 429 -2.50 -10.72 -21.06
C LYS A 429 -1.43 -9.79 -20.52
N ILE A 430 -1.51 -8.53 -20.95
CA ILE A 430 -0.65 -7.44 -20.48
C ILE A 430 -1.56 -6.34 -19.95
N ILE A 431 -1.21 -5.78 -18.80
CA ILE A 431 -1.75 -4.51 -18.30
C ILE A 431 -0.56 -3.60 -18.06
N ASP A 432 -0.55 -2.41 -18.67
CA ASP A 432 0.40 -1.36 -18.32
C ASP A 432 -0.25 -0.25 -17.48
N LEU A 433 0.53 0.33 -16.57
CA LEU A 433 0.14 1.47 -15.75
C LEU A 433 1.15 2.60 -15.95
N ALA A 434 0.66 3.79 -16.28
CA ALA A 434 1.52 4.93 -16.59
C ALA A 434 0.88 6.28 -16.23
N THR A 435 1.69 7.17 -15.66
CA THR A 435 1.44 8.61 -15.58
C THR A 435 1.65 9.25 -16.96
N LEU A 436 0.86 8.83 -17.95
CA LEU A 436 1.21 9.01 -19.35
C LEU A 436 0.87 10.40 -19.91
N THR A 437 -0.24 10.99 -19.49
CA THR A 437 -0.71 12.26 -20.06
C THR A 437 -1.36 13.15 -19.00
N GLY A 438 -1.07 14.45 -19.07
CA GLY A 438 -1.84 15.46 -18.33
C GLY A 438 -3.31 15.52 -18.77
N PHE A 439 -3.61 15.17 -20.03
CA PHE A 439 -4.96 15.17 -20.59
C PHE A 439 -5.92 14.19 -19.90
N CYS A 440 -5.43 13.05 -19.40
CA CYS A 440 -6.28 12.14 -18.62
C CYS A 440 -6.84 12.82 -17.36
N ARG A 441 -6.04 13.65 -16.69
CA ARG A 441 -6.50 14.44 -15.52
C ARG A 441 -7.48 15.54 -15.91
N VAL A 442 -7.33 16.14 -17.09
CA VAL A 442 -8.29 17.12 -17.61
C VAL A 442 -9.64 16.44 -17.89
N ALA A 443 -9.62 15.24 -18.47
CA ALA A 443 -10.83 14.51 -18.83
C ALA A 443 -11.59 13.91 -17.63
N LEU A 444 -10.86 13.32 -16.66
CA LEU A 444 -11.45 12.49 -15.59
C LEU A 444 -11.22 13.05 -14.17
N GLY A 445 -10.52 14.17 -14.04
CA GLY A 445 -10.14 14.74 -12.75
C GLY A 445 -8.97 14.01 -12.08
N PRO A 446 -8.65 14.36 -10.83
CA PRO A 446 -7.48 13.82 -10.11
C PRO A 446 -7.72 12.44 -9.47
N SER A 447 -8.95 11.95 -9.44
CA SER A 447 -9.34 10.76 -8.65
C SER A 447 -9.72 9.53 -9.47
N ILE A 448 -9.73 9.64 -10.81
CA ILE A 448 -10.16 8.57 -11.72
C ILE A 448 -9.08 8.36 -12.78
N ALA A 449 -8.61 7.13 -12.93
CA ALA A 449 -7.69 6.73 -14.00
C ALA A 449 -8.47 6.40 -15.29
N GLY A 450 -7.90 6.74 -16.45
CA GLY A 450 -8.42 6.31 -17.75
C GLY A 450 -8.00 4.87 -18.05
N ASN A 451 -8.90 4.11 -18.68
CA ASN A 451 -8.59 2.79 -19.23
C ASN A 451 -8.89 2.79 -20.73
N SER A 452 -7.88 2.47 -21.54
CA SER A 452 -8.02 2.23 -22.98
C SER A 452 -7.85 0.74 -23.24
N ASN A 453 -8.96 0.05 -23.52
CA ASN A 453 -8.96 -1.38 -23.86
C ASN A 453 -8.54 -1.64 -25.31
#